data_AF-A0A4R0PA47-F1
#
_entry.id   AF-A0A4R0PA47-F1
#
_cell.length_a   1.000
_cell.length_b   1.000
_cell.length_c   1.000
_cell.angle_alpha   90.00
_cell.angle_beta   90.00
_cell.angle_gamma   90.00
#
_symmetry.space_group_name_H-M   'P 1'
#
loop_
_entity.id
_entity.type
_entity.pdbx_description
1 polymer ?
#
loop_
_entity_poly.entity_id
_entity_poly.type
_entity_poly.pdbx_seq_one_letter_code
_entity_poly.pdbx_strand_id
1 'polypeptide(L)' 'MKRWIPAAEIVLAGALTGYLIGPESLDQFFGTAFRNTVAFNVIAGAAIGAVLGVIAVMATPKAE' A
#
# COMPACT_ATOMS: atom_id res chain seq x y z
N MET A 1 14.99 -12.86 8.89
CA MET A 1 14.77 -11.39 9.05
C MET A 1 15.00 -10.62 7.75
N LYS A 2 16.14 -10.77 7.05
CA LYS A 2 16.45 -10.00 5.83
C LYS A 2 15.41 -10.10 4.69
N ARG A 3 14.77 -11.26 4.51
CA ARG A 3 13.75 -11.49 3.47
C ARG A 3 12.46 -10.68 3.65
N TRP A 4 12.19 -10.17 4.85
CA TRP A 4 10.98 -9.38 5.15
C TRP A 4 11.19 -7.86 5.05
N ILE A 5 12.44 -7.40 4.97
CA ILE A 5 12.76 -5.98 4.80
C ILE A 5 12.10 -5.41 3.53
N PRO A 6 12.20 -6.07 2.35
CA PRO A 6 11.55 -5.58 1.14
C PRO A 6 10.02 -5.52 1.27
N ALA A 7 9.41 -6.46 1.99
CA ALA A 7 7.97 -6.43 2.22
C ALA A 7 7.58 -5.23 3.08
N ALA A 8 8.33 -4.92 4.13
CA ALA A 8 8.10 -3.76 4.98
C ALA A 8 8.27 -2.44 4.21
N GLU A 9 9.25 -2.36 3.32
CA GLU A 9 9.45 -1.20 2.43
C GLU A 9 8.28 -1.01 1.47
N ILE A 10 7.73 -2.09 0.90
CA ILE A 10 6.56 -2.03 0.02
C ILE A 10 5.29 -1.62 0.80
N VAL A 11 5.13 -2.09 2.04
CA VAL A 11 4.04 -1.63 2.93
C VAL A 11 4.13 -0.13 3.17
N LEU A 12 5.34 0.35 3.53
CA LEU A 12 5.60 1.77 3.79
C LEU A 12 5.35 2.61 2.52
N ALA A 13 5.84 2.15 1.37
CA ALA A 13 5.61 2.79 0.09
C ALA A 13 4.12 2.91 -0.22
N GLY A 14 3.35 1.83 -0.03
CA GLY A 14 1.90 1.84 -0.18
C GLY A 14 1.21 2.84 0.76
N ALA A 15 1.61 2.89 2.03
CA ALA A 15 1.08 3.84 3.01
C ALA A 15 1.36 5.30 2.61
N LEU A 16 2.57 5.60 2.14
CA LEU A 16 2.97 6.92 1.65
C LEU A 16 2.23 7.30 0.36
N THR A 17 2.03 6.36 -0.56
CA THR A 17 1.18 6.57 -1.73
C THR A 17 -0.25 6.91 -1.32
N GLY A 18 -0.83 6.18 -0.36
CA GLY A 18 -2.13 6.48 0.21
C GLY A 18 -2.21 7.85 0.88
N TYR A 19 -1.13 8.29 1.54
CA TYR A 19 -1.03 9.64 2.10
C TYR A 19 -1.04 10.72 1.00
N LEU A 20 -0.24 10.55 -0.05
CA LEU A 20 -0.09 11.50 -1.15
C LEU A 20 -1.34 11.61 -2.02
N ILE A 21 -2.11 10.53 -2.10
CA ILE A 21 -3.40 10.49 -2.79
C ILE A 21 -4.34 11.53 -2.16
N GLY A 22 -4.25 11.85 -0.85
CA GLY A 22 -5.02 12.95 -0.25
C GLY A 22 -6.53 12.68 -0.18
N PRO A 23 -7.28 13.44 0.63
CA PRO A 23 -8.73 13.26 0.71
C PRO A 23 -9.36 13.77 -0.61
N GLU A 24 -10.30 13.01 -1.18
CA GLU A 24 -11.04 13.27 -2.44
C GLU A 24 -10.44 12.82 -3.80
N SER A 25 -9.21 12.32 -3.85
CA SER A 25 -8.64 11.78 -5.10
C SER A 25 -9.21 10.42 -5.52
N LEU A 26 -9.60 9.57 -4.57
CA LEU A 26 -10.30 8.32 -4.86
C LEU A 26 -11.73 8.57 -5.37
N ASP A 27 -12.35 9.67 -4.93
CA ASP A 27 -13.68 10.07 -5.37
C ASP A 27 -13.67 10.48 -6.85
N GLN A 28 -12.58 11.10 -7.31
CA GLN A 28 -12.35 11.36 -8.74
C GLN A 28 -12.11 10.09 -9.56
N PHE A 29 -11.52 9.05 -8.98
CA PHE A 29 -11.15 7.83 -9.72
C PHE A 29 -12.28 6.83 -9.86
N PHE A 30 -13.16 6.74 -8.85
CA PHE A 30 -14.28 5.78 -8.83
C PHE A 30 -15.66 6.43 -9.00
N GLY A 31 -15.74 7.75 -9.11
CA GLY A 31 -17.01 8.48 -9.33
C GLY A 31 -17.98 8.37 -8.15
N THR A 32 -17.49 7.97 -6.98
CA THR A 32 -18.28 7.83 -5.76
C THR A 32 -17.94 8.98 -4.81
N ALA A 33 -18.94 9.73 -4.37
CA ALA A 33 -18.75 10.79 -3.39
C ALA A 33 -18.66 10.19 -1.97
N PHE A 34 -17.58 9.46 -1.67
CA PHE A 34 -17.30 9.02 -0.32
C PHE A 34 -16.39 10.03 0.34
N ARG A 35 -16.85 10.69 1.39
CA ARG A 35 -16.01 11.60 2.18
C ARG A 35 -14.89 10.82 2.89
N ASN A 36 -13.83 10.49 2.15
CA ASN A 36 -12.74 9.62 2.60
C ASN A 36 -11.68 10.44 3.31
N THR A 37 -11.32 9.99 4.50
CA THR A 37 -10.29 10.66 5.30
C THR A 37 -8.90 10.29 4.81
N VAL A 38 -7.92 11.16 5.03
CA VAL A 38 -6.50 10.85 4.77
C VAL A 38 -6.07 9.56 5.46
N ALA A 39 -6.56 9.33 6.69
CA ALA A 39 -6.27 8.11 7.45
C ALA A 39 -6.77 6.85 6.72
N PHE A 40 -7.96 6.90 6.11
CA PHE A 40 -8.48 5.78 5.33
C PHE A 40 -7.58 5.46 4.13
N ASN A 41 -7.14 6.48 3.39
CA ASN A 41 -6.29 6.29 2.21
C ASN A 41 -4.91 5.73 2.59
N VAL A 42 -4.33 6.19 3.70
CA VAL A 42 -3.08 5.64 4.25
C VAL A 42 -3.24 4.17 4.62
N ILE A 43 -4.33 3.81 5.30
CA ILE A 43 -4.60 2.43 5.69
C ILE A 43 -4.82 1.54 4.46
N ALA A 44 -5.60 2.02 3.48
CA ALA A 44 -5.84 1.30 2.24
C ALA A 44 -4.54 1.09 1.45
N GLY A 45 -3.71 2.14 1.32
CA GLY A 45 -2.41 2.06 0.67
C GLY A 45 -1.45 1.11 1.40
N ALA A 46 -1.41 1.15 2.73
CA ALA A 46 -0.60 0.24 3.55
C ALA A 46 -1.06 -1.22 3.38
N ALA A 47 -2.38 -1.47 3.34
CA ALA A 47 -2.95 -2.79 3.13
C ALA A 47 -2.60 -3.35 1.75
N ILE A 48 -2.72 -2.54 0.70
CA ILE A 48 -2.29 -2.90 -0.66
C ILE A 48 -0.78 -3.21 -0.68
N GLY A 49 0.03 -2.33 -0.07
CA GLY A 49 1.47 -2.53 0.06
C GLY A 49 1.83 -3.81 0.83
N ALA A 50 1.08 -4.17 1.87
CA ALA A 50 1.28 -5.41 2.61
C ALA A 50 1.02 -6.65 1.76
N VAL A 51 -0.08 -6.66 0.99
CA VAL A 51 -0.38 -7.75 0.06
C VAL A 51 0.71 -7.89 -0.99
N LEU A 52 1.13 -6.78 -1.61
CA LEU A 52 2.20 -6.77 -2.61
C LEU A 52 3.54 -7.20 -2.01
N GLY A 53 3.85 -6.78 -0.78
CA GLY A 53 5.06 -7.16 -0.07
C GLY A 53 5.11 -8.66 0.21
N VAL A 54 3.99 -9.26 0.62
CA VAL A 54 3.89 -10.72 0.79
C VAL A 54 4.06 -11.44 -0.54
N ILE A 55 3.40 -10.98 -1.60
CA ILE A 55 3.55 -11.56 -2.94
C ILE A 55 5.01 -11.48 -3.40
N ALA A 56 5.68 -10.34 -3.22
CA ALA A 56 7.09 -10.16 -3.56
C ALA A 56 7.98 -11.14 -2.79
N VAL A 57 7.72 -11.35 -1.50
CA VAL A 57 8.44 -12.32 -0.67
C VAL A 57 8.23 -13.75 -1.15
N MET A 58 7.03 -14.10 -1.62
CA MET A 58 6.72 -15.43 -2.14
C MET A 58 7.27 -15.66 -3.54
N ALA A 59 7.27 -14.64 -4.39
CA ALA A 59 7.75 -14.69 -5.77
C ALA A 59 9.28 -14.62 -5.88
N THR A 60 9.97 -14.03 -4.90
CA THR A 60 11.43 -14.00 -4.89
C THR A 60 11.99 -15.40 -4.62
N PRO A 61 12.74 -16.01 -5.57
CA PRO A 61 13.35 -17.32 -5.36
C PRO A 61 14.29 -17.26 -4.15
N LYS A 62 14.35 -18.35 -3.38
CA LYS A 62 15.39 -18.49 -2.35
C LYS A 62 16.73 -18.48 -3.08
N ALA A 63 17.53 -17.43 -2.91
CA ALA A 63 18.94 -17.50 -3.23
C ALA A 63 19.53 -18.58 -2.30
N GLU A 64 19.84 -19.74 -2.89
CA GLU A 64 20.63 -20.80 -2.27
C GLU A 64 22.09 -20.35 -2.10
#